data_AF-A0A0B1RRS2-F1
#
_entry.id   AF-A0A0B1RRS2-F1
#
_cell.length_a   1.000
_cell.length_b   1.000
_cell.length_c   1.000
_cell.angle_alpha   90.00
_cell.angle_beta   90.00
_cell.angle_gamma   90.00
#
_symmetry.space_group_name_H-M   'P 1'
#
loop_
_entity.id
_entity.type
_entity.pdbx_description
1 polymer ?
#
loop_
_entity_poly.entity_id
_entity_poly.type
_entity_poly.pdbx_seq_one_letter_code
_entity_poly.pdbx_strand_id
1 'polypeptide(L)'
;LQTNHILNLQICDFGLARVADPRTDHTGFLTEYVATRWYRAPEVMLNSKGYTKSMDVWSVGCILAEMLNNRPLFPGKHYLDQLNLILAVIGSPSEEDLKCIMNEKARSYLKSLPQRAKVDWTAIYPNADPRSLDLLDKMLTFDPTRRIDVEEALAHPYFVEYYDPNEEVTKHLCKTSVSTSSRSILRMFTYF
;
A
#
# COMPACT_ATOMS: atom_id res chain seq x y z
N LEU A 1 25.74 -2.78 -27.03
CA LEU A 1 24.40 -2.23 -27.34
C LEU A 1 23.69 -1.96 -26.02
N GLN A 2 23.80 -0.73 -25.49
CA GLN A 2 23.01 -0.29 -24.32
C GLN A 2 21.64 0.16 -24.84
N THR A 3 20.62 -0.66 -24.68
CA THR A 3 19.23 -0.26 -24.92
C THR A 3 18.75 0.55 -23.71
N ASN A 4 18.88 1.88 -23.77
CA ASN A 4 18.21 2.80 -22.86
C ASN A 4 16.70 2.81 -23.16
N HIS A 5 15.98 1.81 -22.66
CA HIS A 5 14.52 1.85 -22.62
C HIS A 5 14.09 2.79 -21.49
N ILE A 6 13.52 3.95 -21.85
CA ILE A 6 12.88 4.85 -20.88
C ILE A 6 11.61 4.15 -20.38
N LEU A 7 11.63 3.64 -19.15
CA LEU A 7 10.43 3.10 -18.52
C LEU A 7 9.53 4.26 -18.09
N ASN A 8 8.48 4.50 -18.87
CA ASN A 8 7.42 5.40 -18.49
C ASN A 8 6.31 4.58 -17.80
N LEU A 9 6.12 4.77 -16.49
CA LEU A 9 4.93 4.25 -15.81
C LEU A 9 3.75 5.22 -16.01
N GLN A 10 2.59 4.67 -16.34
CA GLN A 10 1.30 5.34 -16.34
C GLN A 10 0.32 4.46 -15.57
N ILE A 11 -0.44 5.05 -14.65
CA ILE A 11 -1.56 4.32 -14.02
C ILE A 11 -2.64 4.17 -15.08
N CYS A 12 -3.17 2.95 -15.19
CA CYS A 12 -4.26 2.60 -16.08
C CYS A 12 -5.32 1.82 -15.29
N ASP A 13 -6.54 1.75 -15.84
CA ASP A 13 -7.71 1.12 -15.23
C ASP A 13 -8.30 1.86 -14.00
N PHE A 14 -8.99 2.97 -14.28
CA PHE A 14 -9.78 3.71 -13.30
C PHE A 14 -11.21 3.17 -13.14
N GLY A 15 -11.54 1.96 -13.64
CA GLY A 15 -12.91 1.41 -13.59
C GLY A 15 -13.44 1.21 -12.16
N LEU A 16 -12.54 1.08 -11.19
CA LEU A 16 -12.84 0.98 -9.76
C LEU A 16 -12.61 2.27 -8.98
N ALA A 17 -12.15 3.35 -9.62
CA ALA A 17 -11.94 4.63 -8.96
C ALA A 17 -13.25 5.17 -8.38
N ARG A 18 -13.18 5.73 -7.16
CA ARG A 18 -14.31 6.34 -6.46
C ARG A 18 -13.87 7.69 -5.92
N VAL A 19 -14.80 8.65 -5.85
CA VAL A 19 -14.56 9.90 -5.14
C VAL A 19 -14.33 9.57 -3.67
N ALA A 20 -13.23 10.05 -3.09
CA ALA A 20 -12.98 9.92 -1.67
C ALA A 20 -14.04 10.71 -0.90
N ASP A 21 -15.04 10.01 -0.37
CA ASP A 21 -16.02 10.59 0.52
C ASP A 21 -16.09 9.76 1.81
N PRO A 22 -15.48 10.26 2.91
CA PRO A 22 -15.51 9.61 4.22
C PRO A 22 -16.92 9.44 4.79
N ARG A 23 -17.92 10.14 4.24
CA ARG A 23 -19.30 10.18 4.74
C ARG A 23 -20.22 9.23 4.00
N THR A 24 -19.89 8.83 2.77
CA THR A 24 -20.67 7.83 2.03
C THR A 24 -20.16 6.43 2.30
N ASP A 25 -21.08 5.60 2.75
CA ASP A 25 -20.90 4.17 2.78
C ASP A 25 -20.93 3.64 1.34
N HIS A 26 -19.76 3.39 0.76
CA HIS A 26 -19.65 2.73 -0.54
C HIS A 26 -19.81 1.21 -0.43
N THR A 27 -20.24 0.68 0.72
CA THR A 27 -20.57 -0.73 0.88
C THR A 27 -21.90 -1.04 0.22
N GLY A 28 -21.84 -1.20 -1.10
CA GLY A 28 -22.55 -2.32 -1.71
C GLY A 28 -22.06 -3.59 -1.02
N PHE A 29 -22.80 -4.03 -0.01
CA PHE A 29 -22.67 -5.31 0.66
C PHE A 29 -22.37 -6.39 -0.40
N LEU A 30 -21.18 -7.00 -0.36
CA LEU A 30 -20.84 -8.16 -1.18
C LEU A 30 -20.95 -7.98 -2.71
N THR A 31 -20.63 -6.82 -3.31
CA THR A 31 -20.45 -6.78 -4.78
C THR A 31 -19.13 -7.43 -5.18
N GLU A 32 -19.17 -8.76 -5.19
CA GLU A 32 -18.62 -9.67 -6.17
C GLU A 32 -17.26 -9.27 -6.77
N TYR A 33 -16.23 -9.83 -6.14
CA TYR A 33 -15.03 -10.43 -6.74
C TYR A 33 -14.84 -10.25 -8.26
N VAL A 34 -14.26 -9.14 -8.69
CA VAL A 34 -13.64 -9.06 -10.04
C VAL A 34 -12.20 -8.49 -10.02
N ALA A 35 -11.70 -8.02 -8.87
CA ALA A 35 -10.35 -7.43 -8.76
C ALA A 35 -9.37 -8.28 -7.95
N THR A 36 -8.09 -8.22 -8.31
CA THR A 36 -6.97 -8.88 -7.61
C THR A 36 -6.90 -8.42 -6.15
N ARG A 37 -7.14 -9.34 -5.22
CA ARG A 37 -7.26 -9.06 -3.78
C ARG A 37 -5.95 -8.73 -3.10
N TRP A 38 -4.83 -9.10 -3.72
CA TRP A 38 -3.51 -9.11 -3.10
C TRP A 38 -3.04 -7.74 -2.61
N TYR A 39 -3.59 -6.67 -3.19
CA TYR A 39 -3.26 -5.28 -2.87
C TYR A 39 -4.29 -4.61 -1.93
N ARG A 40 -5.31 -5.33 -1.44
CA ARG A 40 -6.34 -4.73 -0.57
C ARG A 40 -5.84 -4.53 0.85
N ALA A 41 -6.08 -3.33 1.38
CA ALA A 41 -5.74 -2.93 2.74
C ALA A 41 -6.57 -3.69 3.80
N PRO A 42 -6.03 -3.91 5.02
CA PRO A 42 -6.71 -4.67 6.07
C PRO A 42 -8.06 -4.07 6.47
N GLU A 43 -8.21 -2.75 6.45
CA GLU A 43 -9.45 -2.06 6.78
C GLU A 43 -10.59 -2.36 5.80
N VAL A 44 -10.30 -2.70 4.54
CA VAL A 44 -11.30 -3.18 3.57
C VAL A 44 -11.92 -4.49 4.08
N MET A 45 -11.16 -5.25 4.86
CA MET A 45 -11.64 -6.50 5.46
C MET A 45 -12.34 -6.32 6.82
N LEU A 46 -12.20 -5.17 7.47
CA LEU A 46 -12.57 -4.98 8.88
C LEU A 46 -13.66 -3.93 9.08
N ASN A 47 -13.69 -2.90 8.24
CA ASN A 47 -14.59 -1.75 8.36
C ASN A 47 -15.51 -1.64 7.13
N SER A 48 -16.70 -1.09 7.35
CA SER A 48 -17.72 -0.90 6.31
C SER A 48 -17.85 0.56 5.85
N LYS A 49 -16.82 1.39 5.99
CA LYS A 49 -16.91 2.82 5.62
C LYS A 49 -15.95 3.16 4.50
N GLY A 50 -16.30 4.24 3.79
CA GLY A 50 -15.88 4.57 2.43
C GLY A 50 -14.38 4.57 2.15
N TYR A 51 -14.08 4.72 0.86
CA TYR A 51 -12.74 4.71 0.32
C TYR A 51 -11.92 5.89 0.85
N THR A 52 -10.69 5.61 1.29
CA THR A 52 -9.74 6.63 1.77
C THR A 52 -8.45 6.54 0.97
N LYS A 53 -7.75 7.67 0.80
CA LYS A 53 -6.45 7.74 0.13
C LYS A 53 -5.42 6.76 0.72
N SER A 54 -5.52 6.47 2.02
CA SER A 54 -4.65 5.50 2.70
C SER A 54 -4.73 4.09 2.09
N MET A 55 -5.87 3.69 1.50
CA MET A 55 -6.03 2.38 0.85
C MET A 55 -5.17 2.28 -0.41
N ASP A 56 -5.00 3.38 -1.15
CA ASP A 56 -4.08 3.45 -2.29
C ASP A 56 -2.63 3.30 -1.82
N VAL A 57 -2.23 4.00 -0.76
CA VAL A 57 -0.88 3.91 -0.21
C VAL A 57 -0.54 2.47 0.19
N TRP A 58 -1.48 1.74 0.80
CA TRP A 58 -1.28 0.32 1.10
C TRP A 58 -1.03 -0.51 -0.17
N SER A 59 -1.84 -0.27 -1.20
CA SER A 59 -1.71 -0.96 -2.50
C SER A 59 -0.34 -0.70 -3.12
N VAL A 60 0.15 0.54 -3.05
CA VAL A 60 1.49 0.92 -3.50
C VAL A 60 2.58 0.24 -2.67
N GLY A 61 2.40 0.14 -1.34
CA GLY A 61 3.30 -0.63 -0.47
C GLY A 61 3.40 -2.10 -0.89
N CYS A 62 2.27 -2.73 -1.22
CA CYS A 62 2.26 -4.10 -1.76
C CYS A 62 3.01 -4.21 -3.11
N ILE A 63 2.90 -3.21 -3.99
CA ILE A 63 3.63 -3.17 -5.26
C ILE A 63 5.13 -2.96 -5.04
N LEU A 64 5.52 -2.07 -4.12
CA LEU A 64 6.92 -1.89 -3.73
C LEU A 64 7.50 -3.22 -3.22
N ALA A 65 6.81 -3.89 -2.30
CA ALA A 65 7.17 -5.20 -1.77
C ALA A 65 7.32 -6.26 -2.89
N GLU A 66 6.42 -6.27 -3.87
CA GLU A 66 6.47 -7.19 -5.00
C GLU A 66 7.65 -6.89 -5.93
N MET A 67 8.01 -5.63 -6.15
CA MET A 67 9.17 -5.28 -6.96
C MET A 67 10.51 -5.66 -6.30
N LEU A 68 10.55 -5.81 -4.97
CA LEU A 68 11.77 -6.21 -4.27
C LEU A 68 12.14 -7.69 -4.48
N ASN A 69 11.16 -8.57 -4.77
CA ASN A 69 11.41 -10.02 -4.92
C ASN A 69 10.67 -10.69 -6.09
N ASN A 70 9.98 -9.89 -6.93
CA ASN A 70 9.11 -10.33 -8.04
C ASN A 70 8.01 -11.31 -7.63
N ARG A 71 7.50 -11.21 -6.40
CA ARG A 71 6.42 -12.06 -5.88
C ARG A 71 5.41 -11.23 -5.06
N PRO A 72 4.11 -11.50 -5.19
CA PRO A 72 3.10 -10.80 -4.40
C PRO A 72 3.32 -11.08 -2.90
N LEU A 73 3.28 -10.03 -2.09
CA LEU A 73 3.48 -10.14 -0.64
C LEU A 73 2.32 -10.87 0.05
N PHE A 74 1.08 -10.60 -0.38
CA PHE A 74 -0.14 -11.16 0.24
C PHE A 74 -1.04 -11.87 -0.79
N PRO A 75 -0.67 -13.09 -1.26
CA PRO A 75 -1.43 -13.82 -2.27
C PRO A 75 -2.67 -14.54 -1.71
N GLY A 76 -3.61 -13.82 -1.08
CA GLY A 76 -4.76 -14.40 -0.39
C GLY A 76 -5.83 -14.98 -1.32
N LYS A 77 -6.23 -16.23 -1.06
CA LYS A 77 -7.22 -16.98 -1.85
C LYS A 77 -8.64 -16.49 -1.63
N HIS A 78 -8.96 -16.06 -0.42
CA HIS A 78 -10.24 -15.50 -0.03
C HIS A 78 -10.06 -14.42 1.03
N TYR A 79 -11.17 -13.80 1.47
CA TYR A 79 -11.16 -12.62 2.34
C TYR A 79 -10.41 -12.82 3.66
N LEU A 80 -10.75 -13.89 4.39
CA LEU A 80 -10.07 -14.21 5.65
C LEU A 80 -8.62 -14.65 5.46
N ASP A 81 -8.30 -15.30 4.34
CA ASP A 81 -6.93 -15.71 4.02
C ASP A 81 -6.04 -14.49 3.77
N GLN A 82 -6.54 -13.50 3.02
CA GLN A 82 -5.85 -12.23 2.82
C GLN A 82 -5.51 -11.56 4.16
N LEU A 83 -6.49 -11.44 5.06
CA LEU A 83 -6.27 -10.86 6.38
C LEU A 83 -5.24 -11.66 7.19
N ASN A 84 -5.32 -12.99 7.17
CA ASN A 84 -4.38 -13.86 7.87
C ASN A 84 -2.93 -13.73 7.35
N LEU A 85 -2.75 -13.58 6.03
CA LEU A 85 -1.45 -13.36 5.41
C LEU A 85 -0.88 -11.99 5.81
N ILE A 86 -1.72 -10.96 5.83
CA ILE A 86 -1.32 -9.63 6.29
C ILE A 86 -0.80 -9.71 7.73
N LEU A 87 -1.62 -10.24 8.65
CA LEU A 87 -1.27 -10.37 10.07
C LEU A 87 -0.08 -11.33 10.32
N ALA A 88 0.23 -12.23 9.39
CA ALA A 88 1.41 -13.08 9.47
C ALA A 88 2.71 -12.30 9.25
N VAL A 89 2.66 -11.18 8.53
CA VAL A 89 3.83 -10.35 8.23
C VAL A 89 3.89 -9.14 9.16
N ILE A 90 2.82 -8.34 9.22
CA ILE A 90 2.83 -7.09 9.99
C ILE A 90 2.61 -7.29 11.50
N GLY A 91 2.22 -8.51 11.90
CA GLY A 91 1.92 -8.87 13.28
C GLY A 91 0.47 -8.62 13.68
N SER A 92 0.16 -8.95 14.94
CA SER A 92 -1.14 -8.69 15.55
C SER A 92 -1.32 -7.18 15.83
N PRO A 93 -2.50 -6.60 15.55
CA PRO A 93 -2.78 -5.20 15.84
C PRO A 93 -2.73 -4.92 17.35
N SER A 94 -2.24 -3.73 17.73
CA SER A 94 -2.22 -3.31 19.13
C SER A 94 -3.64 -3.02 19.67
N GLU A 95 -3.79 -2.83 20.98
CA GLU A 95 -5.09 -2.41 21.53
C GLU A 95 -5.49 -1.01 21.02
N GLU A 96 -4.54 -0.14 20.69
CA GLU A 96 -4.80 1.14 20.03
C GLU A 96 -5.31 0.95 18.60
N ASP A 97 -4.67 0.06 17.81
CA ASP A 97 -5.13 -0.28 16.46
C ASP A 97 -6.56 -0.83 16.48
N LEU A 98 -6.89 -1.67 17.46
CA LEU A 98 -8.23 -2.25 17.57
C LEU A 98 -9.32 -1.20 17.86
N LYS A 99 -8.97 -0.02 18.39
CA LYS A 99 -9.93 1.07 18.63
C LYS A 99 -10.43 1.70 17.33
N CYS A 100 -9.62 1.70 16.26
CA CYS A 100 -10.04 2.27 14.97
C CYS A 100 -11.01 1.36 14.19
N ILE A 101 -11.15 0.10 14.63
CA ILE A 101 -12.10 -0.86 14.05
C ILE A 101 -13.47 -0.66 14.69
N MET A 102 -14.43 -0.15 13.94
CA MET A 102 -15.78 0.12 14.45
C MET A 102 -16.63 -1.14 14.55
N ASN A 103 -16.31 -2.17 13.76
CA ASN A 103 -17.05 -3.43 13.75
C ASN A 103 -16.64 -4.33 14.93
N GLU A 104 -17.54 -4.50 15.90
CA GLU A 104 -17.31 -5.29 17.10
C GLU A 104 -17.02 -6.77 16.81
N LYS A 105 -17.66 -7.35 15.78
CA LYS A 105 -17.40 -8.73 15.36
C LYS A 105 -15.98 -8.89 14.81
N ALA A 106 -15.54 -7.93 13.99
CA ALA A 106 -14.18 -7.91 13.45
C ALA A 106 -13.14 -7.76 14.57
N ARG A 107 -13.39 -6.86 15.53
CA ARG A 107 -12.53 -6.68 16.72
C ARG A 107 -12.43 -7.96 17.55
N SER A 108 -13.58 -8.60 17.82
CA SER A 108 -13.64 -9.85 18.60
C SER A 108 -12.90 -10.98 17.89
N TYR A 109 -13.05 -11.08 16.56
CA TYR A 109 -12.32 -12.04 15.74
C TYR A 109 -10.80 -11.83 15.85
N LEU A 110 -10.31 -10.60 15.67
CA LEU A 110 -8.88 -10.29 15.80
C LEU A 110 -8.33 -10.61 17.20
N LYS A 111 -9.10 -10.33 18.26
CA LYS A 111 -8.72 -10.69 19.64
C LYS A 111 -8.68 -12.20 19.90
N SER A 112 -9.46 -12.98 19.15
CA SER A 112 -9.48 -14.45 19.27
C SER A 112 -8.29 -15.13 18.58
N LEU A 113 -7.59 -14.43 17.68
CA LEU A 113 -6.44 -14.98 16.98
C LEU A 113 -5.21 -15.07 17.90
N PRO A 114 -4.33 -16.07 17.70
CA PRO A 114 -3.04 -16.11 18.39
C PRO A 114 -2.22 -14.84 18.12
N GLN A 115 -1.56 -14.33 19.16
CA GLN A 115 -0.66 -13.18 19.04
C GLN A 115 0.53 -13.51 18.13
N ARG A 116 0.82 -12.60 17.21
CA ARG A 116 1.92 -12.72 16.25
C ARG A 116 2.82 -11.49 16.35
N ALA A 117 4.12 -11.72 16.46
CA ALA A 117 5.10 -10.66 16.31
C ALA A 117 5.19 -10.25 14.83
N LYS A 118 5.47 -8.98 14.60
CA LYS A 118 5.84 -8.46 13.27
C LYS A 118 7.11 -9.15 12.78
N VAL A 119 7.10 -9.57 11.52
CA VAL A 119 8.29 -10.10 10.85
C VAL A 119 9.17 -8.93 10.43
N ASP A 120 10.46 -9.03 10.71
CA ASP A 120 11.44 -8.04 10.25
C ASP A 120 11.51 -8.05 8.73
N TRP A 121 11.35 -6.88 8.10
CA TRP A 121 11.43 -6.74 6.64
C TRP A 121 12.78 -7.20 6.08
N THR A 122 13.87 -7.09 6.84
CA THR A 122 15.19 -7.57 6.43
C THR A 122 15.25 -9.10 6.33
N ALA A 123 14.41 -9.83 7.08
CA ALA A 123 14.30 -11.28 6.96
C ALA A 123 13.57 -11.71 5.68
N ILE A 124 12.64 -10.88 5.20
CA ILE A 124 11.88 -11.12 3.95
C ILE A 124 12.68 -10.64 2.74
N TYR A 125 13.36 -9.50 2.88
CA TYR A 125 14.07 -8.77 1.82
C TYR A 125 15.53 -8.47 2.21
N PRO A 126 16.39 -9.50 2.36
CA PRO A 126 17.74 -9.32 2.89
C PRO A 126 18.66 -8.47 2.01
N ASN A 127 18.34 -8.31 0.73
CA ASN A 127 19.15 -7.57 -0.25
C ASN A 127 18.56 -6.20 -0.60
N ALA A 128 17.46 -5.79 0.07
CA ALA A 128 16.80 -4.53 -0.24
C ALA A 128 17.53 -3.34 0.41
N ASP A 129 17.41 -2.16 -0.21
CA ASP A 129 17.88 -0.91 0.37
C ASP A 129 17.15 -0.65 1.69
N PRO A 130 17.85 -0.40 2.82
CA PRO A 130 17.23 -0.10 4.11
C PRO A 130 16.21 1.04 4.04
N ARG A 131 16.42 2.06 3.20
CA ARG A 131 15.48 3.18 2.99
C ARG A 131 14.19 2.73 2.32
N SER A 132 14.26 1.73 1.44
CA SER A 132 13.08 1.13 0.81
C SER A 132 12.25 0.33 1.81
N LEU A 133 12.90 -0.36 2.75
CA LEU A 133 12.24 -1.13 3.80
C LEU A 133 11.59 -0.22 4.84
N ASP A 134 12.27 0.88 5.17
CA ASP A 134 11.72 1.92 6.05
C ASP A 134 10.48 2.59 5.43
N LEU A 135 10.51 2.90 4.12
CA LEU A 135 9.33 3.39 3.41
C LEU A 135 8.21 2.34 3.36
N LEU A 136 8.56 1.09 3.04
CA LEU A 136 7.62 -0.03 2.99
C LEU A 136 6.90 -0.21 4.33
N ASP A 137 7.63 -0.06 5.43
CA ASP A 137 7.06 -0.17 6.77
C ASP A 137 5.99 0.88 7.06
N LYS A 138 6.28 2.13 6.68
CA LYS A 138 5.35 3.25 6.83
C LYS A 138 4.11 3.10 5.94
N MET A 139 4.25 2.52 4.75
CA MET A 139 3.12 2.24 3.84
C MET A 139 2.27 1.07 4.30
N LEU A 140 2.88 0.01 4.83
CA LEU A 140 2.19 -1.20 5.30
C LEU A 140 1.84 -1.15 6.79
N THR A 141 1.47 0.05 7.26
CA THR A 141 0.94 0.26 8.61
C THR A 141 -0.54 -0.16 8.68
N PHE A 142 -0.89 -0.93 9.72
CA PHE A 142 -2.23 -1.50 9.91
C PHE A 142 -3.29 -0.40 10.04
N ASP A 143 -3.11 0.53 10.97
CA ASP A 143 -4.02 1.64 11.18
C ASP A 143 -3.90 2.66 10.03
N PRO A 144 -4.97 2.86 9.24
CA PRO A 144 -4.94 3.77 8.11
C PRO A 144 -4.66 5.23 8.49
N THR A 145 -4.91 5.63 9.74
CA THR A 145 -4.67 7.01 10.21
C THR A 145 -3.21 7.29 10.56
N ARG A 146 -2.41 6.24 10.75
CA ARG A 146 -0.97 6.32 11.04
C ARG A 146 -0.12 5.89 9.85
N ARG A 147 -0.76 5.47 8.77
CA ARG A 147 -0.12 5.14 7.49
C ARG A 147 0.36 6.44 6.85
N ILE A 148 1.58 6.44 6.34
CA ILE A 148 2.17 7.59 5.64
C ILE A 148 1.24 8.06 4.52
N ASP A 149 1.10 9.36 4.34
CA ASP A 149 0.37 9.89 3.19
C ASP A 149 1.25 9.93 1.93
N VAL A 150 0.66 10.35 0.82
CA VAL A 150 1.32 10.36 -0.49
C VAL A 150 2.45 11.39 -0.49
N GLU A 151 2.18 12.58 0.03
CA GLU A 151 3.09 13.71 0.07
C GLU A 151 4.32 13.41 0.95
N GLU A 152 4.10 12.83 2.13
CA GLU A 152 5.14 12.34 3.03
C GLU A 152 5.94 11.19 2.41
N ALA A 153 5.28 10.28 1.69
CA ALA A 153 5.95 9.19 0.99
C ALA A 153 6.87 9.72 -0.11
N LEU A 154 6.43 10.70 -0.90
CA LEU A 154 7.24 11.36 -1.94
C LEU A 154 8.46 12.09 -1.35
N ALA A 155 8.30 12.74 -0.20
CA ALA A 155 9.38 13.39 0.52
C ALA A 155 10.36 12.43 1.23
N HIS A 156 10.11 11.12 1.20
CA HIS A 156 10.92 10.14 1.92
C HIS A 156 12.36 10.05 1.40
N PRO A 157 13.37 9.79 2.26
CA PRO A 157 14.78 9.58 1.87
C PRO A 157 15.03 8.55 0.77
N TYR A 158 14.07 7.64 0.54
CA TYR A 158 14.13 6.67 -0.55
C TYR A 158 13.97 7.33 -1.94
N PHE A 159 13.25 8.45 -2.02
CA PHE A 159 13.00 9.19 -3.25
C PHE A 159 13.79 10.49 -3.37
N VAL A 160 14.66 10.84 -2.41
CA VAL A 160 15.41 12.12 -2.42
C VAL A 160 16.20 12.37 -3.72
N GLU A 161 16.68 11.33 -4.42
CA GLU A 161 17.35 11.49 -5.71
C GLU A 161 16.41 11.82 -6.88
N TYR A 162 15.09 11.70 -6.67
CA TYR A 162 14.04 11.80 -7.69
C TYR A 162 12.96 12.83 -7.35
N TYR A 163 12.89 13.28 -6.10
CA TYR A 163 11.91 14.24 -5.63
C TYR A 163 12.37 15.67 -5.94
N ASP A 164 11.71 16.32 -6.89
CA ASP A 164 11.80 17.77 -7.11
C ASP A 164 10.41 18.38 -6.86
N PRO A 165 10.23 19.12 -5.74
CA PRO A 165 8.95 19.75 -5.40
C PRO A 165 8.42 20.69 -6.51
N ASN A 166 9.31 21.24 -7.35
CA ASN A 166 8.94 22.17 -8.41
C ASN A 166 8.60 21.46 -9.74
N GLU A 167 9.04 20.21 -9.93
CA GLU A 167 8.63 19.39 -11.07
C GLU A 167 7.21 18.83 -10.89
N GLU A 168 6.77 18.59 -9.66
CA GLU A 168 5.45 18.01 -9.36
C GLU A 168 4.29 18.96 -9.63
N VAL A 169 4.52 20.29 -9.56
CA VAL A 169 3.50 21.30 -9.90
C VAL A 169 3.42 21.55 -11.42
N THR A 170 4.45 21.20 -12.20
CA THR A 170 4.64 21.76 -13.56
C THR A 170 4.71 20.74 -14.69
N LYS A 171 4.76 19.43 -14.46
CA LYS A 171 5.03 18.47 -15.56
C LYS A 171 3.79 17.89 -16.26
N HIS A 172 3.18 18.75 -17.08
CA HIS A 172 2.53 18.32 -18.33
C HIS A 172 3.54 17.99 -19.46
N LEU A 173 4.86 18.17 -19.27
CA LEU A 173 5.84 17.95 -20.35
C LEU A 173 7.19 17.36 -19.85
N CYS A 174 7.44 16.12 -20.29
CA CYS A 174 8.68 15.41 -20.62
C CYS A 174 10.04 15.59 -19.87
N LYS A 175 10.58 14.41 -19.49
CA LYS A 175 11.98 13.88 -19.53
C LYS A 175 13.05 14.37 -18.53
N THR A 176 13.63 13.39 -17.81
CA THR A 176 15.08 13.06 -17.69
C THR A 176 15.27 11.70 -16.97
N SER A 177 16.44 11.08 -17.15
CA SER A 177 16.81 9.65 -16.98
C SER A 177 17.22 9.17 -15.57
N VAL A 178 17.29 7.83 -15.40
CA VAL A 178 18.04 7.00 -14.39
C VAL A 178 17.18 6.26 -13.33
N SER A 179 17.49 4.97 -13.14
CA SER A 179 16.98 3.96 -12.17
C SER A 179 15.48 3.60 -12.22
N THR A 180 15.19 2.31 -12.41
CA THR A 180 13.93 1.81 -12.98
C THR A 180 12.83 1.41 -11.98
N SER A 181 13.15 0.94 -10.76
CA SER A 181 12.09 0.56 -9.78
C SER A 181 11.56 1.74 -8.97
N SER A 182 12.43 2.60 -8.44
CA SER A 182 12.02 3.70 -7.55
C SER A 182 11.20 4.77 -8.28
N ARG A 183 11.55 5.12 -9.54
CA ARG A 183 10.75 6.07 -10.34
C ARG A 183 9.36 5.54 -10.72
N SER A 184 9.19 4.22 -10.84
CA SER A 184 7.88 3.64 -11.12
C SER A 184 6.94 3.89 -9.94
N ILE A 185 7.42 3.65 -8.72
CA ILE A 185 6.63 3.95 -7.51
C ILE A 185 6.37 5.45 -7.36
N LEU A 186 7.39 6.29 -7.56
CA LEU A 186 7.25 7.74 -7.49
C LEU A 186 6.15 8.25 -8.43
N ARG A 187 6.11 7.75 -9.67
CA ARG A 187 5.05 8.10 -10.62
C ARG A 187 3.69 7.63 -10.15
N MET A 188 3.60 6.47 -9.51
CA MET A 188 2.33 5.99 -8.96
C MET A 188 1.80 6.96 -7.90
N PHE A 189 2.66 7.51 -7.05
CA PHE A 189 2.29 8.54 -6.07
C PHE A 189 1.84 9.86 -6.69
N THR A 190 2.46 10.32 -7.78
CA THR A 190 2.07 11.59 -8.43
C THR A 190 0.66 11.60 -9.05
N TYR A 191 -0.02 10.46 -9.14
CA TYR A 191 -1.38 10.36 -9.70
C TYR A 191 -2.49 10.16 -8.64
N PHE A 192 -2.14 10.07 -7.34
CA PHE A 192 -3.08 9.95 -6.22
C PHE A 192 -3.23 11.27 -5.45
#